data_AF-Q0AUW9-F1
#
_entry.id   AF-Q0AUW9-F1
#
_cell.length_a   1.000
_cell.length_b   1.000
_cell.length_c   1.000
_cell.angle_alpha   90.00
_cell.angle_beta   90.00
_cell.angle_gamma   90.00
#
_symmetry.space_group_name_H-M   'P 1'
#
loop_
_entity.id
_entity.type
_entity.pdbx_description
1 polymer ?
#
loop_
_entity_poly.entity_id
_entity_poly.type
_entity_poly.pdbx_seq_one_letter_code
_entity_poly.pdbx_strand_id
1 'polypeptide(L)'
;MRGVAPQHCPVCATIKVLSIEYKAELGDLTDERKQQINRAIEDGKNYGYVLDATRYFFVDKFYYTDFKKITPRAPMGSRVFDLTQILETEKLSETQEIAELLNVKTWG
;
A
#
# COMPACT_ATOMS: atom_id res chain seq x y z
N MET A 1 8.42 5.26 -10.62
CA MET A 1 7.75 4.22 -9.83
C MET A 1 6.50 4.84 -9.25
N ARG A 2 5.32 4.34 -9.62
CA ARG A 2 4.03 4.88 -9.17
C ARG A 2 3.72 4.21 -7.83
N GLY A 3 3.86 4.95 -6.73
CA GLY A 3 3.50 4.47 -5.39
C GLY A 3 2.19 5.10 -4.99
N VAL A 4 1.23 4.28 -4.56
CA VAL A 4 -0.08 4.73 -4.08
C VAL A 4 -0.04 4.66 -2.55
N ALA A 5 -0.30 5.78 -1.88
CA ALA A 5 -0.34 5.84 -0.41
C ALA A 5 -1.78 5.59 0.06
N PRO A 6 -2.06 4.49 0.78
CA PRO A 6 -3.39 4.24 1.31
C PRO A 6 -3.55 4.80 2.71
N GLN A 7 -4.77 5.20 3.06
CA GLN A 7 -5.08 5.64 4.41
C GLN A 7 -6.51 5.28 4.81
N HIS A 8 -6.68 5.26 6.14
CA HIS A 8 -7.71 4.64 6.96
C HIS A 8 -7.55 3.12 7.18
N CYS A 9 -7.21 2.79 8.43
CA CYS A 9 -7.05 1.48 9.07
C CYS A 9 -6.74 0.31 8.13
N PRO A 10 -5.45 0.04 7.86
CA PRO A 10 -5.07 -1.12 7.08
C PRO A 10 -5.46 -2.38 7.85
N VAL A 11 -6.53 -3.04 7.44
CA VAL A 11 -6.80 -4.41 7.88
C VAL A 11 -5.63 -5.25 7.41
N CYS A 12 -4.81 -5.67 8.35
CA CYS A 12 -3.59 -6.41 8.09
C CYS A 12 -3.89 -7.89 8.24
N ALA A 13 -4.05 -8.60 7.12
CA ALA A 13 -4.34 -10.04 7.12
C ALA A 13 -3.07 -10.82 6.74
N THR A 14 -2.59 -11.71 7.62
CA THR A 14 -1.49 -12.64 7.29
C THR A 14 -2.07 -14.00 6.96
N ILE A 15 -1.66 -14.57 5.83
CA ILE A 15 -2.01 -15.94 5.41
C ILE A 15 -0.84 -16.86 5.79
N LYS A 16 -1.13 -18.10 6.20
CA LYS A 16 -0.13 -19.18 6.33
C LYS A 16 -0.62 -20.34 5.49
N VAL A 17 0.25 -20.97 4.69
CA VAL A 17 -0.19 -22.06 3.81
C VAL A 17 0.22 -23.42 4.32
N LEU A 18 -0.83 -24.12 4.74
CA LEU A 18 -1.23 -25.48 4.33
C LEU A 18 -2.77 -25.59 4.39
N SER A 19 -3.42 -24.67 5.12
CA SER A 19 -4.84 -24.33 5.08
C SER A 19 -4.94 -22.80 5.12
N ILE A 20 -5.76 -22.13 4.29
CA ILE A 20 -5.82 -20.66 4.22
C ILE A 20 -6.37 -20.12 5.55
N GLU A 21 -5.49 -19.83 6.50
CA GLU A 21 -5.84 -19.22 7.77
C GLU A 21 -5.76 -17.69 7.63
N TYR A 22 -6.90 -17.04 7.80
CA TYR A 22 -6.98 -15.59 7.80
C TYR A 22 -6.85 -15.07 9.22
N LYS A 23 -5.76 -14.36 9.52
CA LYS A 23 -5.59 -13.66 10.79
C LYS A 23 -5.72 -12.16 10.58
N ALA A 24 -6.77 -11.55 11.13
CA ALA A 24 -6.89 -10.10 11.18
C ALA A 24 -6.01 -9.55 12.31
N GLU A 25 -5.05 -8.68 11.98
CA GLU A 25 -4.27 -7.94 12.98
C GLU A 25 -4.93 -6.60 13.33
N LEU A 26 -5.76 -6.05 12.44
CA LEU A 26 -6.47 -4.79 12.65
C LEU A 26 -7.83 -4.83 11.94
N GLY A 27 -8.92 -4.39 12.59
CA GLY A 27 -10.26 -4.30 12.00
C GLY A 27 -10.98 -5.64 11.76
N ASP A 28 -12.17 -5.58 11.16
CA ASP A 28 -13.03 -6.74 10.95
C ASP A 28 -12.71 -7.51 9.66
N LEU A 29 -12.53 -8.82 9.77
CA LEU A 29 -12.41 -9.70 8.63
C LEU A 29 -13.78 -10.30 8.29
N THR A 30 -14.55 -9.59 7.47
CA THR A 30 -15.80 -10.09 6.90
C THR A 30 -15.56 -11.12 5.80
N ASP A 31 -16.55 -11.96 5.53
CA ASP A 31 -16.46 -12.97 4.46
C ASP A 31 -16.30 -12.36 3.07
N GLU A 32 -16.85 -11.17 2.84
CA GLU A 32 -16.63 -10.40 1.60
C GLU A 32 -15.15 -10.05 1.41
N ARG A 33 -14.45 -9.63 2.46
CA ARG A 33 -13.01 -9.33 2.42
C ARG A 33 -12.19 -10.59 2.14
N LYS A 34 -12.55 -11.74 2.74
CA LYS A 34 -11.93 -13.03 2.41
C LYS A 34 -12.12 -13.39 0.94
N GLN A 35 -13.32 -13.19 0.39
CA GLN A 35 -13.58 -13.42 -1.03
C GLN A 35 -12.73 -12.51 -1.93
N GLN A 36 -12.57 -11.24 -1.58
CA GLN A 36 -11.69 -10.32 -2.33
C GLN A 36 -10.23 -10.77 -2.29
N ILE A 37 -9.73 -11.24 -1.14
CA ILE A 37 -8.38 -11.81 -1.03
C ILE A 37 -8.23 -13.02 -1.96
N ASN A 38 -9.19 -13.96 -1.96
CA ASN A 38 -9.13 -15.12 -2.85
C ASN A 38 -9.10 -14.72 -4.33
N ARG A 39 -9.95 -13.77 -4.74
CA ARG A 39 -9.94 -13.24 -6.11
C ARG A 39 -8.60 -12.63 -6.48
N ALA A 40 -7.99 -11.87 -5.56
CA ALA A 40 -6.66 -11.29 -5.78
C ALA A 40 -5.55 -12.37 -5.88
N ILE A 41 -5.63 -13.43 -5.07
CA ILE A 41 -4.70 -14.58 -5.15
C ILE A 41 -4.84 -15.28 -6.51
N GLU A 42 -6.07 -15.54 -6.95
CA GLU A 42 -6.34 -16.18 -8.24
C GLU A 42 -5.89 -15.32 -9.42
N ASP A 43 -6.17 -14.01 -9.38
CA ASP A 43 -5.71 -13.06 -10.39
C ASP A 43 -4.17 -12.99 -10.42
N GLY A 44 -3.52 -12.93 -9.27
CA GLY A 44 -2.06 -12.91 -9.17
C GLY A 44 -1.39 -14.15 -9.77
N LYS A 45 -2.02 -15.34 -9.66
CA LYS A 45 -1.54 -16.56 -10.32
C LYS A 45 -1.50 -16.42 -11.83
N ASN A 46 -2.44 -15.70 -12.43
CA ASN A 46 -2.47 -15.44 -13.87
C ASN A 46 -1.26 -14.61 -14.35
N TYR A 47 -0.68 -13.80 -13.46
CA TYR A 47 0.53 -13.02 -13.71
C TYR A 47 1.82 -13.67 -13.17
N GLY A 48 1.74 -14.91 -12.66
CA GLY A 48 2.89 -15.65 -12.12
C GLY A 48 3.34 -15.20 -10.72
N TYR A 49 2.52 -14.44 -9.99
CA TYR A 49 2.82 -14.04 -8.62
C TYR A 49 2.40 -15.13 -7.62
N VAL A 50 3.32 -15.49 -6.72
CA VAL A 50 3.03 -16.36 -5.57
C VAL A 50 2.63 -15.45 -4.42
N LEU A 51 1.32 -15.21 -4.28
CA LEU A 51 0.74 -14.39 -3.21
C LEU A 51 0.47 -15.20 -1.91
N ASP A 52 1.19 -16.31 -1.78
CA ASP A 52 1.17 -17.19 -0.63
C ASP A 52 1.82 -16.48 0.57
N ALA A 53 1.19 -16.55 1.73
CA ALA A 53 1.66 -15.90 2.96
C ALA A 53 1.93 -14.38 2.88
N THR A 54 1.18 -13.66 2.04
CA THR A 54 1.32 -12.21 1.89
C THR A 54 0.37 -11.44 2.82
N ARG A 55 0.78 -10.23 3.20
CA ARG A 55 -0.02 -9.29 3.98
C ARG A 55 -0.93 -8.47 3.06
N TYR A 56 -2.24 -8.57 3.25
CA TYR A 56 -3.21 -7.77 2.51
C TYR A 56 -3.55 -6.49 3.26
N PHE A 57 -3.80 -5.42 2.50
CA PHE A 57 -4.22 -4.13 3.02
C PHE A 57 -5.49 -3.70 2.30
N PHE A 58 -6.56 -3.46 3.07
CA PHE A 58 -7.79 -2.87 2.55
C PHE A 58 -7.76 -1.37 2.74
N VAL A 59 -8.18 -0.66 1.71
CA VAL A 59 -8.09 0.80 1.62
C VAL A 59 -9.39 1.31 1.05
N ASP A 60 -9.96 2.37 1.62
CA ASP A 60 -11.25 2.90 1.18
C ASP A 60 -11.14 3.58 -0.19
N LYS A 61 -10.13 4.45 -0.31
CA LYS A 61 -9.88 5.26 -1.50
C LYS A 61 -8.38 5.38 -1.76
N PHE A 62 -8.06 5.47 -3.04
CA PHE A 62 -6.75 5.88 -3.49
C PHE A 62 -6.81 7.35 -3.90
N TYR A 63 -5.89 8.15 -3.38
CA TYR A 63 -5.76 9.56 -3.76
C TYR A 63 -4.65 9.70 -4.79
N TYR A 64 -4.91 10.47 -5.84
CA TYR A 64 -3.93 10.74 -6.88
C TYR A 64 -2.83 11.66 -6.32
N THR A 65 -1.57 11.27 -6.53
CA THR A 65 -0.41 12.07 -6.15
C THR A 65 0.73 11.87 -7.13
N ASP A 66 1.53 12.92 -7.31
CA ASP A 66 2.58 13.03 -8.33
C ASP A 66 3.89 13.50 -7.70
N PHE A 67 4.45 12.61 -6.87
CA PHE A 67 5.76 12.84 -6.24
C PHE A 67 6.89 12.57 -7.26
N LYS A 68 7.20 13.59 -8.08
CA LYS A 68 8.07 13.44 -9.24
C LYS A 68 9.53 13.25 -8.86
N LYS A 69 10.17 12.34 -9.59
CA LYS A 69 11.62 12.13 -9.54
C LYS A 69 12.32 13.12 -10.48
N ILE A 70 13.23 13.92 -9.95
CA ILE A 70 13.97 14.93 -10.74
C ILE A 70 15.32 14.43 -11.24
N THR A 71 15.90 13.38 -10.64
CA THR A 71 17.23 12.90 -11.03
C THR A 71 17.17 12.04 -12.31
N PRO A 72 18.11 12.22 -13.26
CA PRO A 72 18.06 11.57 -14.58
C PRO A 72 18.36 10.06 -14.55
N ARG A 73 19.10 9.57 -13.56
CA ARG A 73 19.45 8.14 -13.44
C ARG A 73 18.32 7.35 -12.81
N ALA A 74 18.12 6.09 -13.21
CA ALA A 74 17.17 5.21 -12.52
C ALA A 74 17.51 5.12 -11.01
N PRO A 75 16.50 5.00 -10.12
CA PRO A 75 16.77 4.74 -8.72
C PRO A 75 17.53 3.41 -8.59
N MET A 76 18.68 3.45 -7.92
CA MET A 76 19.43 2.22 -7.61
C MET A 76 18.76 1.51 -6.43
N GLY A 77 17.94 0.51 -6.74
CA GLY A 77 17.25 -0.31 -5.75
C GLY A 77 15.93 0.28 -5.23
N SER A 78 15.36 -0.40 -4.25
CA SER A 78 14.13 0.00 -3.57
C SER A 78 14.38 1.18 -2.63
N ARG A 79 13.61 2.26 -2.76
CA ARG A 79 13.60 3.38 -1.81
C ARG A 79 12.30 3.38 -1.03
N VAL A 80 12.42 3.36 0.30
CA VAL A 80 11.30 3.59 1.22
C VAL A 80 11.33 5.06 1.60
N PHE A 81 10.19 5.74 1.51
CA PHE A 81 10.04 7.16 1.79
C PHE A 81 9.34 7.35 3.12
N ASP A 82 9.98 8.08 4.02
CA ASP A 82 9.34 8.53 5.25
C ASP A 82 8.58 9.84 4.98
N LEU A 83 7.26 9.78 5.06
CA LEU A 83 6.41 10.94 4.80
C LEU A 83 6.60 12.06 5.85
N THR A 84 6.94 11.72 7.09
CA THR A 84 7.20 12.72 8.14
C THR A 84 8.45 13.54 7.82
N GLN A 85 9.47 12.89 7.27
CA GLN A 85 10.70 13.55 6.84
C GLN A 85 10.49 14.38 5.56
N ILE A 86 9.70 13.88 4.60
CA ILE A 86 9.47 14.59 3.33
C ILE A 86 8.57 15.82 3.50
N LEU A 87 7.55 15.69 4.34
CA LEU A 87 6.60 16.76 4.63
C LEU A 87 7.07 17.65 5.79
N GLU A 88 8.19 17.30 6.43
CA GLU A 88 8.77 18.05 7.56
C GLU A 88 7.74 18.32 8.66
N THR A 89 6.89 17.32 8.92
CA THR A 89 5.80 17.39 9.89
C THR A 89 5.93 16.27 10.91
N GLU A 90 5.70 16.59 12.17
CA GLU A 90 5.64 15.61 13.26
C GLU A 90 4.32 14.83 13.23
N LYS A 91 3.27 15.41 12.63
CA LYS A 91 1.94 14.81 12.56
C LYS A 91 1.46 14.75 11.12
N LEU A 92 1.15 13.54 10.66
CA LEU A 92 0.53 13.29 9.36
C LEU A 92 -0.94 13.74 9.41
N SER A 93 -1.30 14.69 8.55
CA SER A 93 -2.67 15.19 8.37
C SER A 93 -3.54 14.21 7.59
N GLU A 94 -4.70 14.64 7.11
CA GLU A 94 -5.54 13.77 6.30
C GLU A 94 -4.83 13.35 5.01
N THR A 95 -5.24 12.20 4.50
CA THR A 95 -4.64 11.56 3.32
C THR A 95 -4.68 12.40 2.09
N GLN A 96 -5.79 13.08 1.90
CA GLN A 96 -6.01 13.94 0.77
C GLN A 96 -5.00 15.10 0.81
N GLU A 97 -4.85 15.74 1.97
CA GLU A 97 -3.88 16.82 2.16
C GLU A 97 -2.45 16.32 1.90
N ILE A 98 -2.10 15.13 2.40
CA ILE A 98 -0.80 14.51 2.14
C ILE A 98 -0.59 14.28 0.63
N ALA A 99 -1.59 13.79 -0.08
CA ALA A 99 -1.51 13.59 -1.52
C ALA A 99 -1.31 14.92 -2.27
N GLU A 100 -2.00 15.98 -1.86
CA GLU A 100 -1.87 17.34 -2.39
C GLU A 100 -0.48 17.93 -2.12
N LEU A 101 0.06 17.77 -0.90
CA LEU A 101 1.41 18.20 -0.56
C LEU A 101 2.49 17.44 -1.35
N LEU A 102 2.29 16.15 -1.58
CA LEU A 102 3.21 15.33 -2.37
C LEU A 102 3.20 15.69 -3.86
N ASN A 103 2.12 16.27 -4.39
CA ASN A 103 2.06 16.75 -5.79
C ASN A 103 3.02 17.93 -6.05
N VAL A 104 3.30 18.74 -5.03
CA VAL A 104 4.20 19.89 -5.16
C VAL A 104 5.65 19.55 -4.78
N LYS A 105 5.87 18.47 -4.05
CA LYS A 105 7.21 18.01 -3.66
C LYS A 105 7.82 17.15 -4.77
N THR A 106 9.15 17.13 -4.81
CA THR A 106 9.92 16.30 -5.74
C THR A 106 11.01 15.55 -4.99
N TRP A 107 11.52 14.47 -5.58
CA TRP A 107 12.61 13.69 -5.00
C TRP A 107 13.75 13.45 -5.99
N GLY A 108 14.98 13.51 -5.49
CA GLY A 108 16.22 13.38 -6.27
C GLY A 108 17.11 12.29 -5.72
#